data_AF-A0A523XCI8-F1
#
_entry.id   AF-A0A523XCI8-F1
#
_cell.length_a   1.000
_cell.length_b   1.000
_cell.length_c   1.000
_cell.angle_alpha   90.00
_cell.angle_beta   90.00
_cell.angle_gamma   90.00
#
_symmetry.space_group_name_H-M   'P 1'
#
loop_
_entity.id
_entity.type
_entity.pdbx_description
1 polymer ?
#
loop_
_entity_poly.entity_id
_entity_poly.type
_entity_poly.pdbx_seq_one_letter_code
_entity_poly.pdbx_strand_id
1 'polypeptide(L)'
;MSKSTSIKITAIVLALAVGGGAFFVGWLMGNDWQVNSDPTKITPTIDGIIEKSEWLRSSYYNIPFYLDVDNEIDPIVDLANVDGWNYLSVAEDDDFYYIALDLCSDRTDNQDGEWLAFHLANRLPDTWDSKLALFALEDYGYEYLFYNVSGENVFDFELNPIPSTRAYPDIPIVPEMDTLEVLRGNTTGDFYDFWTEYDNSNYTGTSHYYESGGVWMAGDFLDIQFGVNITEKIPDEIIGLFMASVTDMDLEYRLKANLTSNPAGHFGVPNEFYCSFAEHGGIPGNMSEGTFLSDVNEISFAADTIVSGSVDLNHNNINASNGMFYFTIHCWNDEDVVPTAYELQIDKLSLRITGGDIASIVGNTIASGNYDIGYSYGSSENCAEDHRMFEFKIAKSEFPPLEDEFLYLNVAGYGTMAIVGTNYWMFPLYGYPLPPVYWSISDSHAFLTLDMSIT
;
A
#
# COMPACT_ATOMS: atom_id res chain seq x y z
N MET A 1 -58.98 -4.19 28.43
CA MET A 1 -57.92 -5.01 27.80
C MET A 1 -58.64 -5.94 26.82
N SER A 2 -58.43 -5.97 25.50
CA SER A 2 -57.20 -5.91 24.71
C SER A 2 -57.55 -5.40 23.30
N LYS A 3 -57.09 -4.21 22.91
CA LYS A 3 -57.05 -3.70 21.53
C LYS A 3 -55.60 -3.44 21.04
N SER A 4 -54.61 -3.84 21.83
CA SER A 4 -53.20 -3.47 21.64
C SER A 4 -52.39 -4.47 20.81
N THR A 5 -52.90 -5.68 20.56
CA THR A 5 -52.09 -6.77 19.99
C THR A 5 -52.22 -6.87 18.46
N SER A 6 -53.34 -6.43 17.89
CA SER A 6 -53.59 -6.55 16.44
C SER A 6 -52.82 -5.52 15.61
N ILE A 7 -52.59 -4.30 16.13
CA ILE A 7 -51.92 -3.21 15.37
C ILE A 7 -50.41 -3.47 15.25
N LYS A 8 -49.79 -4.09 16.26
CA LYS A 8 -48.35 -4.41 16.23
C LYS A 8 -48.02 -5.52 15.26
N ILE A 9 -48.89 -6.52 15.10
CA ILE A 9 -48.66 -7.61 14.14
C ILE A 9 -48.81 -7.10 12.70
N THR A 10 -49.77 -6.22 12.42
CA THR A 10 -49.91 -5.63 11.08
C THR A 10 -48.76 -4.70 10.71
N ALA A 11 -48.22 -3.91 11.65
CA ALA A 11 -47.07 -3.05 11.39
C ALA A 11 -45.77 -3.84 11.13
N ILE A 12 -45.56 -4.95 11.86
CA ILE A 12 -44.39 -5.83 11.66
C ILE A 12 -44.48 -6.56 10.31
N VAL A 13 -45.67 -7.02 9.93
CA VAL A 13 -45.89 -7.66 8.62
C VAL A 13 -45.72 -6.67 7.46
N LEU A 14 -46.12 -5.39 7.64
CA LEU A 14 -45.94 -4.36 6.63
C LEU A 14 -44.45 -3.94 6.51
N ALA A 15 -43.73 -3.82 7.63
CA ALA A 15 -42.29 -3.54 7.63
C ALA A 15 -41.46 -4.69 7.02
N LEU A 16 -41.85 -5.95 7.27
CA LEU A 16 -41.21 -7.11 6.64
C LEU A 16 -41.59 -7.25 5.15
N ALA A 17 -42.78 -6.82 4.73
CA ALA A 17 -43.19 -6.84 3.33
C ALA A 17 -42.56 -5.70 2.51
N VAL A 18 -42.36 -4.52 3.11
CA VAL A 18 -41.72 -3.36 2.45
C VAL A 18 -40.20 -3.50 2.51
N GLY A 19 -39.62 -3.84 3.67
CA GLY A 19 -38.17 -4.10 3.79
C GLY A 19 -37.74 -5.37 3.07
N GLY A 20 -38.55 -6.44 3.14
CA GLY A 20 -38.33 -7.64 2.34
C GLY A 20 -38.56 -7.41 0.85
N GLY A 21 -39.51 -6.54 0.47
CA GLY A 21 -39.74 -6.14 -0.93
C GLY A 21 -38.59 -5.31 -1.50
N ALA A 22 -38.04 -4.35 -0.75
CA ALA A 22 -36.86 -3.59 -1.14
C ALA A 22 -35.60 -4.46 -1.20
N PHE A 23 -35.45 -5.42 -0.27
CA PHE A 23 -34.38 -6.41 -0.31
C PHE A 23 -34.55 -7.39 -1.48
N PHE A 24 -35.77 -7.82 -1.81
CA PHE A 24 -36.04 -8.76 -2.91
C PHE A 24 -36.02 -8.07 -4.28
N VAL A 25 -36.37 -6.78 -4.37
CA VAL A 25 -36.19 -5.96 -5.58
C VAL A 25 -34.72 -5.57 -5.74
N GLY A 26 -34.02 -5.21 -4.66
CA GLY A 26 -32.56 -5.05 -4.66
C GLY A 26 -31.81 -6.34 -5.00
N TRP A 27 -32.36 -7.51 -4.62
CA TRP A 27 -31.81 -8.82 -4.98
C TRP A 27 -32.25 -9.31 -6.38
N LEU A 28 -33.44 -8.94 -6.87
CA LEU A 28 -33.88 -9.23 -8.24
C LEU A 28 -33.26 -8.27 -9.27
N MET A 29 -32.96 -7.03 -8.88
CA MET A 29 -32.16 -6.07 -9.66
C MET A 29 -30.65 -6.31 -9.46
N GLY A 30 -30.25 -6.88 -8.31
CA GLY A 30 -28.89 -7.32 -8.00
C GLY A 30 -28.56 -8.74 -8.44
N ASN A 31 -29.47 -9.43 -9.15
CA ASN A 31 -29.17 -10.68 -9.85
C ASN A 31 -28.56 -10.43 -11.24
N ASP A 32 -28.36 -9.17 -11.62
CA ASP A 32 -27.39 -8.75 -12.63
C ASP A 32 -26.05 -8.43 -11.93
N TRP A 33 -25.49 -9.36 -11.15
CA TRP A 33 -24.04 -9.50 -11.15
C TRP A 33 -23.67 -9.98 -12.55
N GLN A 34 -23.76 -9.09 -13.55
CA GLN A 34 -23.33 -9.40 -14.90
C GLN A 34 -21.81 -9.43 -14.86
N VAL A 35 -21.27 -10.56 -14.41
CA VAL A 35 -20.04 -11.09 -15.01
C VAL A 35 -20.44 -11.37 -16.44
N ASN A 36 -20.26 -10.38 -17.32
CA ASN A 36 -20.49 -10.58 -18.73
C ASN A 36 -19.41 -11.58 -19.16
N SER A 37 -19.78 -12.81 -19.47
CA SER A 37 -18.82 -13.90 -19.72
C SER A 37 -18.03 -13.72 -21.03
N ASP A 38 -18.28 -12.63 -21.75
CA ASP A 38 -17.63 -12.20 -22.99
C ASP A 38 -18.00 -10.72 -23.24
N PRO A 39 -17.39 -9.74 -22.55
CA PRO A 39 -17.58 -8.35 -22.94
C PRO A 39 -17.02 -8.17 -24.35
N THR A 40 -17.79 -7.49 -25.19
CA THR A 40 -17.26 -7.06 -26.48
C THR A 40 -16.18 -6.04 -26.19
N LYS A 41 -14.91 -6.30 -26.54
CA LYS A 41 -13.78 -5.35 -26.45
C LYS A 41 -14.12 -4.01 -27.15
N ILE A 42 -14.85 -3.15 -26.46
CA ILE A 42 -15.21 -1.80 -26.85
C ILE A 42 -14.51 -0.92 -25.83
N THR A 43 -13.59 -0.09 -26.30
CA THR A 43 -12.94 0.93 -25.47
C THR A 43 -13.97 2.02 -25.15
N PRO A 44 -14.28 2.27 -23.87
CA PRO A 44 -15.15 3.37 -23.50
C PRO A 44 -14.44 4.72 -23.75
N THR A 45 -15.23 5.72 -24.06
CA THR A 45 -14.87 7.13 -24.20
C THR A 45 -14.84 7.74 -22.80
N ILE A 46 -13.83 8.54 -22.51
CA ILE A 46 -13.73 9.27 -21.24
C ILE A 46 -14.24 10.68 -21.48
N ASP A 47 -15.51 10.92 -21.18
CA ASP A 47 -16.18 12.21 -21.35
C ASP A 47 -17.02 12.64 -20.12
N GLY A 48 -17.01 11.81 -19.08
CA GLY A 48 -17.73 11.99 -17.82
C GLY A 48 -19.16 11.45 -17.86
N ILE A 49 -19.64 10.88 -18.97
CA ILE A 49 -21.03 10.45 -19.15
C ILE A 49 -21.09 8.92 -19.22
N ILE A 50 -21.71 8.31 -18.20
CA ILE A 50 -21.82 6.86 -18.14
C ILE A 50 -23.00 6.38 -19.00
N GLU A 51 -22.76 6.18 -20.30
CA GLU A 51 -23.74 5.59 -21.20
C GLU A 51 -23.78 4.06 -21.07
N LYS A 52 -24.95 3.49 -20.78
CA LYS A 52 -25.12 2.05 -20.62
C LYS A 52 -24.68 1.24 -21.85
N SER A 53 -24.92 1.76 -23.05
CA SER A 53 -24.62 1.02 -24.27
C SER A 53 -23.11 0.85 -24.51
N GLU A 54 -22.33 1.75 -23.94
CA GLU A 54 -20.88 1.75 -23.90
C GLU A 54 -20.40 0.90 -22.74
N TRP A 55 -20.77 1.29 -21.50
CA TRP A 55 -20.26 0.65 -20.29
C TRP A 55 -20.75 -0.78 -20.07
N LEU A 56 -22.01 -1.15 -20.36
CA LEU A 56 -22.39 -2.58 -20.24
C LEU A 56 -21.70 -3.49 -21.25
N ARG A 57 -21.23 -2.93 -22.37
CA ARG A 57 -20.53 -3.69 -23.40
C ARG A 57 -19.05 -3.79 -23.14
N SER A 58 -18.46 -2.76 -22.54
CA SER A 58 -17.04 -2.68 -22.20
C SER A 58 -16.73 -3.25 -20.81
N SER A 59 -17.61 -3.09 -19.83
CA SER A 59 -17.36 -3.46 -18.44
C SER A 59 -17.45 -4.97 -18.21
N TYR A 60 -16.42 -5.50 -17.56
CA TYR A 60 -16.40 -6.83 -16.96
C TYR A 60 -17.24 -6.85 -15.68
N TYR A 61 -17.26 -5.73 -14.95
CA TYR A 61 -17.93 -5.59 -13.66
C TYR A 61 -18.79 -4.33 -13.63
N ASN A 62 -19.99 -4.43 -13.04
CA ASN A 62 -20.79 -3.29 -12.62
C ASN A 62 -21.33 -3.58 -11.21
N ILE A 63 -20.76 -2.91 -10.21
CA ILE A 63 -20.83 -3.28 -8.80
C ILE A 63 -21.64 -2.22 -8.05
N PRO A 64 -22.84 -2.57 -7.55
CA PRO A 64 -23.63 -1.65 -6.75
C PRO A 64 -23.10 -1.54 -5.32
N PHE A 65 -23.10 -0.33 -4.77
CA PHE A 65 -22.79 -0.07 -3.36
C PHE A 65 -23.72 0.99 -2.78
N TYR A 66 -24.05 0.87 -1.49
CA TYR A 66 -25.01 1.77 -0.85
C TYR A 66 -24.28 2.82 -0.01
N LEU A 67 -24.63 4.10 -0.20
CA LEU A 67 -24.18 5.19 0.66
C LEU A 67 -25.35 5.72 1.50
N ASP A 68 -25.10 5.91 2.80
CA ASP A 68 -26.01 6.51 3.78
C ASP A 68 -25.49 7.93 4.08
N VAL A 69 -26.03 8.93 3.38
CA VAL A 69 -25.56 10.32 3.35
C VAL A 69 -26.51 11.26 4.13
N ASP A 70 -27.39 10.68 4.95
CA ASP A 70 -28.38 11.28 5.85
C ASP A 70 -29.41 12.24 5.21
N ASN A 71 -29.31 12.48 3.91
CA ASN A 71 -30.16 13.37 3.12
C ASN A 71 -30.21 14.83 3.65
N GLU A 72 -29.10 15.35 4.16
CA GLU A 72 -29.03 16.76 4.57
C GLU A 72 -29.15 17.68 3.34
N ILE A 73 -29.91 18.77 3.48
CA ILE A 73 -30.07 19.75 2.41
C ILE A 73 -28.79 20.56 2.30
N ASP A 74 -28.19 20.55 1.11
CA ASP A 74 -27.09 21.44 0.79
C ASP A 74 -27.59 22.91 0.79
N PRO A 75 -27.00 23.78 1.63
CA PRO A 75 -27.47 25.16 1.78
C PRO A 75 -27.14 26.07 0.59
N ILE A 76 -26.24 25.64 -0.31
CA ILE A 76 -25.81 26.39 -1.50
C ILE A 76 -26.80 26.13 -2.64
N VAL A 77 -27.18 24.87 -2.87
CA VAL A 77 -28.05 24.47 -4.00
C VAL A 77 -29.51 24.16 -3.61
N ASP A 78 -29.85 24.20 -2.32
CA ASP A 78 -31.21 23.93 -1.78
C ASP A 78 -31.78 22.57 -2.24
N LEU A 79 -30.89 21.57 -2.31
CA LEU A 79 -31.18 20.20 -2.70
C LEU A 79 -30.42 19.26 -1.78
N ALA A 80 -31.04 18.14 -1.43
CA ALA A 80 -30.40 17.13 -0.61
C ALA A 80 -29.76 16.06 -1.49
N ASN A 81 -28.58 15.61 -1.08
CA ASN A 81 -28.12 14.28 -1.48
C ASN A 81 -29.07 13.22 -0.94
N VAL A 82 -29.02 12.02 -1.49
CA VAL A 82 -29.94 10.95 -1.07
C VAL A 82 -29.25 9.65 -0.75
N ASP A 83 -29.72 8.99 0.30
CA ASP A 83 -29.28 7.63 0.59
C ASP A 83 -29.69 6.73 -0.58
N GLY A 84 -28.75 5.94 -1.08
CA GLY A 84 -28.98 5.31 -2.38
C GLY A 84 -27.90 4.35 -2.81
N TRP A 85 -28.24 3.63 -3.88
CA TRP A 85 -27.32 2.75 -4.60
C TRP A 85 -26.53 3.58 -5.61
N ASN A 86 -25.21 3.44 -5.52
CA ASN A 86 -24.21 3.97 -6.43
C ASN A 86 -23.57 2.78 -7.15
N TYR A 87 -22.86 3.03 -8.25
CA TYR A 87 -22.33 1.95 -9.10
C TYR A 87 -20.87 2.20 -9.48
N LEU A 88 -20.07 1.14 -9.40
CA LEU A 88 -18.69 1.12 -9.88
C LEU A 88 -18.60 0.15 -11.05
N SER A 89 -18.30 0.66 -12.25
CA SER A 89 -18.07 -0.16 -13.44
C SER A 89 -16.58 -0.26 -13.74
N VAL A 90 -16.11 -1.44 -14.14
CA VAL A 90 -14.70 -1.70 -14.46
C VAL A 90 -14.59 -2.44 -15.79
N ALA A 91 -13.80 -1.88 -16.69
CA ALA A 91 -13.45 -2.39 -18.01
C ALA A 91 -11.93 -2.38 -18.20
N GLU A 92 -11.43 -3.07 -19.22
CA GLU A 92 -10.03 -3.01 -19.63
C GLU A 92 -9.87 -3.30 -21.12
N ASP A 93 -8.74 -2.88 -21.68
CA ASP A 93 -8.22 -3.38 -22.94
C ASP A 93 -6.75 -3.77 -22.79
N ASP A 94 -6.06 -3.97 -23.91
CA ASP A 94 -4.67 -4.44 -23.91
C ASP A 94 -3.70 -3.42 -23.26
N ASP A 95 -4.08 -2.13 -23.18
CA ASP A 95 -3.20 -1.03 -22.74
C ASP A 95 -3.72 -0.29 -21.49
N PHE A 96 -5.02 -0.34 -21.18
CA PHE A 96 -5.63 0.49 -20.14
C PHE A 96 -6.65 -0.26 -19.26
N TYR A 97 -6.73 0.17 -18.00
CA TYR A 97 -7.91 -0.02 -17.16
C TYR A 97 -8.86 1.16 -17.32
N TYR A 98 -10.16 0.88 -17.29
CA TYR A 98 -11.22 1.87 -17.36
C TYR A 98 -12.17 1.68 -16.18
N ILE A 99 -12.42 2.75 -15.44
CA ILE A 99 -13.26 2.72 -14.25
C ILE A 99 -14.30 3.83 -14.35
N ALA A 100 -15.57 3.51 -14.11
CA ALA A 100 -16.65 4.49 -14.05
C ALA A 100 -17.32 4.44 -12.68
N LEU A 101 -17.58 5.62 -12.12
CA LEU A 101 -18.21 5.80 -10.82
C LEU A 101 -19.47 6.64 -11.00
N ASP A 102 -20.61 6.00 -10.79
CA ASP A 102 -21.95 6.56 -10.92
C ASP A 102 -22.50 6.81 -9.50
N LEU A 103 -22.42 8.05 -9.04
CA LEU A 103 -22.78 8.44 -7.68
C LEU A 103 -24.23 8.91 -7.59
N CYS A 104 -25.21 8.03 -7.85
CA CYS A 104 -26.64 8.33 -7.79
C CYS A 104 -27.12 9.03 -6.49
N SER A 105 -26.40 8.83 -5.39
CA SER A 105 -26.64 9.48 -4.10
C SER A 105 -26.28 10.96 -4.10
N ASP A 106 -25.41 11.37 -5.01
CA ASP A 106 -24.82 12.70 -5.11
C ASP A 106 -25.62 13.61 -6.02
N ARG A 107 -26.75 14.12 -5.50
CA ARG A 107 -27.72 14.91 -6.27
C ARG A 107 -27.47 16.40 -6.20
N THR A 108 -26.26 16.82 -5.84
CA THR A 108 -25.94 18.25 -5.70
C THR A 108 -24.82 18.61 -6.66
N ASP A 109 -25.01 19.64 -7.47
CA ASP A 109 -23.94 20.21 -8.31
C ASP A 109 -23.08 21.22 -7.52
N ASN A 110 -23.04 21.08 -6.19
CA ASN A 110 -22.20 21.91 -5.35
C ASN A 110 -20.79 21.33 -5.30
N GLN A 111 -19.89 21.87 -6.13
CA GLN A 111 -18.51 21.39 -6.24
C GLN A 111 -17.58 21.92 -5.14
N ASP A 112 -18.04 22.83 -4.27
CA ASP A 112 -17.17 23.56 -3.35
C ASP A 112 -16.48 22.64 -2.32
N GLY A 113 -15.15 22.55 -2.43
CA GLY A 113 -14.30 21.77 -1.51
C GLY A 113 -14.32 20.27 -1.78
N GLU A 114 -14.85 19.84 -2.91
CA GLU A 114 -15.04 18.43 -3.22
C GLU A 114 -13.86 17.82 -3.93
N TRP A 115 -13.54 16.60 -3.51
CA TRP A 115 -12.49 15.82 -4.11
C TRP A 115 -12.80 14.33 -4.09
N LEU A 116 -12.20 13.62 -5.03
CA LEU A 116 -12.17 12.17 -5.11
C LEU A 116 -10.74 11.68 -4.95
N ALA A 117 -10.55 10.62 -4.18
CA ALA A 117 -9.32 9.86 -4.12
C ALA A 117 -9.57 8.50 -4.76
N PHE A 118 -8.75 8.15 -5.74
CA PHE A 118 -8.82 6.90 -6.47
C PHE A 118 -7.53 6.12 -6.21
N HIS A 119 -7.67 4.91 -5.67
CA HIS A 119 -6.56 4.03 -5.31
C HIS A 119 -6.73 2.71 -6.08
N LEU A 120 -5.70 2.31 -6.81
CA LEU A 120 -5.66 1.17 -7.71
C LEU A 120 -4.42 0.34 -7.39
N ALA A 121 -4.52 -0.98 -7.41
CA ALA A 121 -3.31 -1.80 -7.40
C ALA A 121 -3.49 -3.07 -8.21
N ASN A 122 -2.42 -3.59 -8.80
CA ASN A 122 -2.44 -4.94 -9.37
C ASN A 122 -1.80 -5.99 -8.45
N ARG A 123 -1.23 -5.53 -7.33
CA ARG A 123 -0.68 -6.37 -6.25
C ARG A 123 -0.84 -5.63 -4.92
N LEU A 124 -1.17 -6.36 -3.87
CA LEU A 124 -1.11 -5.88 -2.50
C LEU A 124 -0.14 -6.75 -1.71
N PRO A 125 0.71 -6.17 -0.85
CA PRO A 125 1.50 -6.96 0.08
C PRO A 125 0.71 -7.47 1.26
N ASP A 126 1.27 -8.46 1.94
CA ASP A 126 0.74 -8.96 3.21
C ASP A 126 1.13 -8.09 4.42
N THR A 127 2.10 -7.15 4.29
CA THR A 127 2.42 -6.16 5.32
C THR A 127 2.16 -4.73 4.84
N TRP A 128 1.04 -4.18 5.28
CA TRP A 128 0.48 -2.92 4.78
C TRP A 128 0.27 -1.94 5.95
N ASP A 129 0.45 -2.36 7.21
CA ASP A 129 0.10 -1.67 8.48
C ASP A 129 0.75 -0.29 8.80
N SER A 130 1.54 0.30 7.92
CA SER A 130 2.31 1.53 8.19
C SER A 130 1.89 2.73 7.31
N LYS A 131 2.04 3.95 7.82
CA LYS A 131 1.75 5.19 7.06
C LYS A 131 2.66 5.38 5.84
N LEU A 132 3.89 4.88 5.90
CA LEU A 132 4.83 4.92 4.77
C LEU A 132 4.88 3.61 3.98
N ALA A 133 4.16 2.58 4.42
CA ALA A 133 3.96 1.38 3.61
C ALA A 133 3.32 1.80 2.27
N LEU A 134 2.38 2.75 2.28
CA LEU A 134 1.73 3.32 1.09
C LEU A 134 2.73 3.75 -0.01
N PHE A 135 3.74 4.55 0.34
CA PHE A 135 4.75 5.04 -0.62
C PHE A 135 5.70 3.96 -1.11
N ALA A 136 5.84 2.89 -0.35
CA ALA A 136 6.57 1.74 -0.83
C ALA A 136 5.72 0.79 -1.65
N LEU A 137 4.37 0.86 -1.55
CA LEU A 137 3.50 0.07 -2.41
C LEU A 137 3.56 0.54 -3.87
N GLU A 138 3.95 1.79 -4.12
CA GLU A 138 4.11 2.37 -5.46
C GLU A 138 4.97 1.46 -6.34
N ASP A 139 6.14 1.09 -5.84
CA ASP A 139 7.09 0.17 -6.45
C ASP A 139 6.51 -1.26 -6.67
N TYR A 140 5.43 -1.61 -5.96
CA TYR A 140 4.72 -2.89 -6.08
C TYR A 140 3.40 -2.80 -6.84
N GLY A 141 3.19 -1.73 -7.61
CA GLY A 141 2.00 -1.59 -8.45
C GLY A 141 0.77 -1.11 -7.69
N TYR A 142 0.96 -0.30 -6.66
CA TYR A 142 -0.09 0.45 -6.01
C TYR A 142 -0.04 1.92 -6.45
N GLU A 143 -1.08 2.36 -7.10
CA GLU A 143 -1.19 3.67 -7.70
C GLU A 143 -2.35 4.45 -7.09
N TYR A 144 -2.20 5.76 -6.97
CA TYR A 144 -3.27 6.62 -6.49
C TYR A 144 -3.29 8.00 -7.15
N LEU A 145 -4.50 8.56 -7.21
CA LEU A 145 -4.79 9.84 -7.82
C LEU A 145 -5.84 10.61 -7.02
N PHE A 146 -5.58 11.89 -6.74
CA PHE A 146 -6.49 12.81 -6.09
C PHE A 146 -7.00 13.85 -7.09
N TYR A 147 -8.31 13.90 -7.25
CA TYR A 147 -8.99 14.81 -8.17
C TYR A 147 -9.81 15.83 -7.41
N ASN A 148 -9.53 17.12 -7.63
CA ASN A 148 -10.33 18.22 -7.11
C ASN A 148 -11.45 18.53 -8.12
N VAL A 149 -12.69 18.30 -7.71
CA VAL A 149 -13.87 18.48 -8.57
C VAL A 149 -14.07 19.96 -8.90
N SER A 150 -13.98 20.85 -7.90
CA SER A 150 -14.16 22.30 -8.10
C SER A 150 -13.15 22.94 -9.04
N GLY A 151 -11.93 22.41 -9.05
CA GLY A 151 -10.84 22.93 -9.87
C GLY A 151 -10.67 22.19 -11.19
N GLU A 152 -11.43 21.11 -11.40
CA GLU A 152 -11.30 20.14 -12.49
C GLU A 152 -9.84 19.72 -12.71
N ASN A 153 -9.10 19.52 -11.62
CA ASN A 153 -7.66 19.30 -11.68
C ASN A 153 -7.21 18.25 -10.67
N VAL A 154 -6.13 17.57 -11.01
CA VAL A 154 -5.40 16.72 -10.06
C VAL A 154 -4.60 17.60 -9.10
N PHE A 155 -4.49 17.18 -7.85
CA PHE A 155 -3.81 17.93 -6.78
C PHE A 155 -3.04 17.02 -5.84
N ASP A 156 -2.08 17.58 -5.11
CA ASP A 156 -1.37 16.85 -4.07
C ASP A 156 -2.11 16.97 -2.74
N PHE A 157 -2.33 15.84 -2.07
CA PHE A 157 -3.08 15.79 -0.83
C PHE A 157 -2.18 16.11 0.36
N GLU A 158 -2.44 17.22 1.04
CA GLU A 158 -1.72 17.57 2.27
C GLU A 158 -2.24 16.75 3.47
N LEU A 159 -1.43 15.79 3.90
CA LEU A 159 -1.70 14.96 5.06
C LEU A 159 -1.38 15.73 6.35
N ASN A 160 -2.43 16.25 7.00
CA ASN A 160 -2.30 16.98 8.26
C ASN A 160 -2.60 16.10 9.48
N PRO A 161 -1.64 15.87 10.40
CA PRO A 161 -1.86 15.05 11.58
C PRO A 161 -2.89 15.56 12.55
N ILE A 162 -3.73 14.64 13.01
CA ILE A 162 -4.57 14.84 14.18
C ILE A 162 -3.62 15.06 15.36
N PRO A 163 -3.68 16.22 16.03
CA PRO A 163 -2.77 16.51 17.13
C PRO A 163 -2.83 15.39 18.18
N SER A 164 -1.67 14.88 18.61
CA SER A 164 -1.45 13.85 19.65
C SER A 164 -1.42 12.39 19.20
N THR A 165 -1.44 12.10 17.91
CA THR A 165 -1.09 10.76 17.42
C THR A 165 0.43 10.57 17.39
N ARG A 166 0.94 9.37 17.69
CA ARG A 166 2.30 8.99 17.29
C ARG A 166 2.22 8.47 15.86
N ALA A 167 3.13 8.90 15.00
CA ALA A 167 3.24 8.34 13.67
C ALA A 167 4.24 7.17 13.69
N TYR A 168 3.84 6.05 13.10
CA TYR A 168 4.72 4.92 12.80
C TYR A 168 4.89 4.83 11.28
N PRO A 169 5.92 5.49 10.75
CA PRO A 169 6.44 5.21 9.42
C PRO A 169 7.27 3.91 9.40
N ASP A 170 6.72 2.80 8.91
CA ASP A 170 7.55 1.68 8.43
C ASP A 170 7.93 1.98 6.98
N ILE A 171 9.23 2.19 6.74
CA ILE A 171 9.83 2.33 5.42
C ILE A 171 10.40 0.97 5.08
N PRO A 172 9.71 0.18 4.24
CA PRO A 172 10.31 -1.05 3.78
C PRO A 172 11.55 -0.71 2.95
N ILE A 173 12.59 -1.53 3.12
CA ILE A 173 13.81 -1.38 2.37
C ILE A 173 13.59 -2.14 1.07
N VAL A 174 12.85 -1.52 0.16
CA VAL A 174 12.80 -1.93 -1.24
C VAL A 174 14.05 -1.31 -1.85
N PRO A 175 15.07 -2.10 -2.23
CA PRO A 175 16.26 -1.54 -2.85
C PRO A 175 15.92 -1.24 -4.31
N GLU A 176 15.08 -0.23 -4.51
CA GLU A 176 15.03 0.50 -5.76
C GLU A 176 16.34 1.30 -5.87
N MET A 177 17.38 0.62 -6.30
CA MET A 177 18.62 1.19 -6.84
C MET A 177 19.44 2.23 -6.03
N ASP A 178 19.31 2.40 -4.70
CA ASP A 178 20.18 3.36 -3.98
C ASP A 178 21.38 2.77 -3.21
N THR A 179 22.03 1.77 -3.83
CA THR A 179 23.31 1.11 -3.48
C THR A 179 23.18 -0.06 -2.51
N LEU A 180 22.98 -1.27 -3.06
CA LEU A 180 23.38 -2.51 -2.39
C LEU A 180 24.75 -2.94 -2.90
N GLU A 181 25.71 -3.11 -1.99
CA GLU A 181 27.07 -3.56 -2.32
C GLU A 181 27.45 -4.77 -1.46
N VAL A 182 27.92 -5.83 -2.12
CA VAL A 182 28.45 -7.02 -1.44
C VAL A 182 29.96 -6.90 -1.37
N LEU A 183 30.49 -6.60 -0.18
CA LEU A 183 31.94 -6.43 0.03
C LEU A 183 32.65 -7.78 0.22
N ARG A 184 31.95 -8.76 0.79
CA ARG A 184 32.42 -10.13 0.99
C ARG A 184 31.29 -11.09 0.70
N GLY A 185 31.58 -12.14 -0.05
CA GLY A 185 30.59 -13.10 -0.53
C GLY A 185 30.07 -12.77 -1.94
N ASN A 186 29.04 -13.50 -2.35
CA ASN A 186 28.25 -13.21 -3.55
C ASN A 186 26.77 -13.27 -3.17
N THR A 187 25.91 -12.58 -3.91
CA THR A 187 24.46 -12.66 -3.72
C THR A 187 23.73 -13.05 -4.99
N THR A 188 22.55 -13.64 -4.83
CA THR A 188 21.60 -13.99 -5.89
C THR A 188 20.18 -13.80 -5.38
N GLY A 189 19.25 -13.43 -6.27
CA GLY A 189 17.85 -13.15 -5.93
C GLY A 189 17.42 -11.80 -6.47
N ASP A 190 16.16 -11.47 -6.29
CA ASP A 190 15.64 -10.13 -6.57
C ASP A 190 15.68 -9.29 -5.28
N PHE A 191 16.02 -8.01 -5.39
CA PHE A 191 16.11 -7.12 -4.25
C PHE A 191 14.71 -6.73 -3.74
N TYR A 192 13.72 -6.77 -4.62
CA TYR A 192 12.30 -6.63 -4.26
C TYR A 192 11.82 -7.70 -3.25
N ASP A 193 12.60 -8.78 -3.06
CA ASP A 193 12.27 -9.90 -2.18
C ASP A 193 12.42 -9.57 -0.68
N PHE A 194 13.11 -8.49 -0.29
CA PHE A 194 13.32 -8.14 1.12
C PHE A 194 12.04 -7.75 1.88
N TRP A 195 10.93 -7.62 1.19
CA TRP A 195 9.66 -7.26 1.80
C TRP A 195 8.54 -8.29 1.55
N THR A 196 8.71 -9.16 0.55
CA THR A 196 7.70 -10.17 0.24
C THR A 196 7.94 -11.41 1.08
N GLU A 197 7.22 -11.57 2.20
CA GLU A 197 7.25 -12.79 3.03
C GLU A 197 6.80 -14.08 2.29
N TYR A 198 6.36 -13.94 1.03
CA TYR A 198 5.68 -14.96 0.25
C TYR A 198 6.25 -15.18 -1.16
N ASP A 199 7.31 -14.47 -1.57
CA ASP A 199 8.05 -14.97 -2.72
C ASP A 199 8.83 -16.23 -2.31
N ASN A 200 8.73 -17.29 -3.12
CA ASN A 200 9.55 -18.49 -2.96
C ASN A 200 10.99 -18.25 -3.45
N SER A 201 11.25 -17.16 -4.17
CA SER A 201 12.60 -16.62 -4.37
C SER A 201 13.04 -15.91 -3.09
N ASN A 202 14.05 -16.47 -2.41
CA ASN A 202 14.66 -15.77 -1.30
C ASN A 202 15.91 -15.07 -1.80
N TYR A 203 16.16 -13.85 -1.33
CA TYR A 203 17.46 -13.23 -1.49
C TYR A 203 18.50 -14.02 -0.70
N THR A 204 19.53 -14.52 -1.38
CA THR A 204 20.59 -15.31 -0.76
C THR A 204 21.96 -14.67 -0.92
N GLY A 205 22.79 -14.80 0.12
CA GLY A 205 24.20 -14.43 0.14
C GLY A 205 25.07 -15.62 0.53
N THR A 206 26.07 -15.93 -0.29
CA THR A 206 27.08 -16.95 0.01
C THR A 206 28.33 -16.28 0.57
N SER A 207 28.83 -16.74 1.71
CA SER A 207 30.06 -16.22 2.32
C SER A 207 31.31 -16.50 1.47
N HIS A 208 32.33 -15.65 1.55
CA HIS A 208 33.63 -15.90 0.93
C HIS A 208 34.78 -15.85 1.95
N TYR A 209 35.75 -16.74 1.74
CA TYR A 209 36.97 -16.80 2.54
C TYR A 209 37.83 -15.55 2.35
N TYR A 210 38.22 -14.96 3.47
CA TYR A 210 39.10 -13.81 3.53
C TYR A 210 40.34 -14.13 4.38
N GLU A 211 41.52 -13.94 3.80
CA GLU A 211 42.79 -14.04 4.53
C GLU A 211 42.91 -12.84 5.49
N SER A 212 43.02 -13.12 6.80
CA SER A 212 43.08 -12.15 7.90
C SER A 212 43.77 -10.83 7.53
N GLY A 213 43.01 -9.72 7.62
CA GLY A 213 43.48 -8.36 7.40
C GLY A 213 43.52 -7.54 8.68
N GLY A 214 44.37 -7.91 9.64
CA GLY A 214 44.76 -7.10 10.81
C GLY A 214 43.71 -6.87 11.91
N VAL A 215 42.42 -6.86 11.59
CA VAL A 215 41.29 -6.63 12.52
C VAL A 215 40.49 -7.91 12.79
N TRP A 216 40.48 -8.85 11.83
CA TRP A 216 39.66 -10.07 11.87
C TRP A 216 40.51 -11.34 11.72
N MET A 217 40.03 -12.44 12.31
CA MET A 217 40.57 -13.76 12.02
C MET A 217 40.31 -14.11 10.54
N ALA A 218 41.17 -14.96 9.97
CA ALA A 218 40.90 -15.48 8.64
C ALA A 218 39.66 -16.39 8.71
N GLY A 219 38.79 -16.33 7.71
CA GLY A 219 37.51 -17.05 7.73
C GLY A 219 36.59 -16.64 6.60
N ASP A 220 35.47 -17.36 6.47
CA ASP A 220 34.38 -17.04 5.56
C ASP A 220 33.42 -16.01 6.17
N PHE A 221 33.16 -14.92 5.44
CA PHE A 221 32.27 -13.83 5.86
C PHE A 221 31.34 -13.40 4.72
N LEU A 222 30.21 -12.80 5.09
CA LEU A 222 29.27 -12.12 4.20
C LEU A 222 29.02 -10.71 4.72
N ASP A 223 29.32 -9.72 3.88
CA ASP A 223 29.13 -8.29 4.19
C ASP A 223 28.22 -7.70 3.11
N ILE A 224 27.03 -7.26 3.52
CA ILE A 224 26.06 -6.59 2.65
C ILE A 224 25.90 -5.15 3.15
N GLN A 225 26.21 -4.19 2.30
CA GLN A 225 25.94 -2.77 2.54
C GLN A 225 24.70 -2.36 1.77
N PHE A 226 23.85 -1.52 2.38
CA PHE A 226 22.67 -0.96 1.73
C PHE A 226 22.39 0.46 2.20
N GLY A 227 21.77 1.24 1.33
CA GLY A 227 21.25 2.57 1.62
C GLY A 227 19.73 2.60 1.66
N VAL A 228 19.15 3.48 2.47
CA VAL A 228 17.71 3.77 2.51
C VAL A 228 17.49 5.25 2.22
N ASN A 229 16.82 5.54 1.09
CA ASN A 229 16.53 6.91 0.66
C ASN A 229 15.24 7.42 1.31
N ILE A 230 15.39 8.21 2.36
CA ILE A 230 14.25 8.80 3.08
C ILE A 230 13.66 9.97 2.32
N THR A 231 14.47 10.69 1.56
CA THR A 231 13.97 11.81 0.74
C THR A 231 13.10 11.37 -0.41
N GLU A 232 13.31 10.19 -0.99
CA GLU A 232 12.40 9.67 -2.00
C GLU A 232 11.05 9.30 -1.39
N LYS A 233 11.07 8.66 -0.21
CA LYS A 233 9.86 8.20 0.48
C LYS A 233 9.16 9.33 1.28
N ILE A 234 9.80 10.48 1.45
CA ILE A 234 9.29 11.68 2.13
C ILE A 234 9.81 12.96 1.40
N PRO A 235 9.38 13.21 0.15
CA PRO A 235 10.02 14.16 -0.78
C PRO A 235 9.95 15.63 -0.41
N ASP A 236 8.96 16.03 0.39
CA ASP A 236 8.72 17.44 0.68
C ASP A 236 9.16 17.89 2.08
N GLU A 237 9.76 16.99 2.87
CA GLU A 237 10.25 17.34 4.19
C GLU A 237 11.71 17.82 4.18
N ILE A 238 11.96 18.91 4.90
CA ILE A 238 13.33 19.25 5.30
C ILE A 238 13.80 18.12 6.21
N ILE A 239 14.72 17.27 5.73
CA ILE A 239 15.30 16.14 6.50
C ILE A 239 15.64 16.54 7.94
N GLY A 240 16.14 17.77 8.17
CA GLY A 240 16.44 18.25 9.52
C GLY A 240 15.22 18.35 10.45
N LEU A 241 14.04 18.71 9.93
CA LEU A 241 12.78 18.70 10.67
C LEU A 241 12.28 17.26 10.89
N PHE A 242 12.33 16.43 9.85
CA PHE A 242 12.03 15.00 9.95
C PHE A 242 12.84 14.36 11.07
N MET A 243 14.17 14.46 11.01
CA MET A 243 15.10 13.90 12.00
C MET A 243 14.88 14.44 13.41
N ALA A 244 14.49 15.73 13.54
CA ALA A 244 14.19 16.32 14.85
C ALA A 244 12.89 15.77 15.48
N SER A 245 12.02 15.17 14.66
CA SER A 245 10.78 14.55 15.11
C SER A 245 10.96 13.07 15.47
N VAL A 246 12.01 12.40 14.96
CA VAL A 246 12.28 10.98 15.21
C VAL A 246 12.56 10.75 16.70
N THR A 247 11.87 9.76 17.25
CA THR A 247 11.97 9.32 18.64
C THR A 247 12.45 7.88 18.78
N ASP A 248 12.32 7.09 17.72
CA ASP A 248 12.74 5.69 17.68
C ASP A 248 13.06 5.27 16.25
N MET A 249 13.93 4.27 16.10
CA MET A 249 14.23 3.67 14.81
C MET A 249 14.61 2.20 15.01
N ASP A 250 13.94 1.31 14.30
CA ASP A 250 14.16 -0.13 14.37
C ASP A 250 14.43 -0.71 12.99
N LEU A 251 15.40 -1.61 12.89
CA LEU A 251 15.56 -2.46 11.70
C LEU A 251 14.95 -3.83 11.98
N GLU A 252 13.81 -4.13 11.37
CA GLU A 252 13.18 -5.44 11.41
C GLU A 252 13.85 -6.40 10.42
N TYR A 253 14.05 -7.65 10.84
CA TYR A 253 14.69 -8.67 10.02
C TYR A 253 14.00 -10.03 10.13
N ARG A 254 14.14 -10.84 9.08
CA ARG A 254 13.86 -12.28 9.07
C ARG A 254 14.93 -13.00 8.25
N LEU A 255 15.70 -13.85 8.91
CA LEU A 255 16.90 -14.48 8.36
C LEU A 255 16.90 -15.98 8.60
N LYS A 256 17.63 -16.71 7.76
CA LYS A 256 17.96 -18.12 7.95
C LYS A 256 19.34 -18.40 7.35
N ALA A 257 20.14 -19.27 7.96
CA ALA A 257 21.42 -19.70 7.37
C ALA A 257 21.43 -21.22 7.16
N ASN A 258 21.89 -21.67 5.99
CA ASN A 258 21.88 -23.09 5.59
C ASN A 258 23.29 -23.72 5.52
N LEU A 259 23.31 -25.05 5.49
CA LEU A 259 24.48 -25.94 5.52
C LEU A 259 25.04 -26.43 4.16
N THR A 260 24.57 -25.90 3.03
CA THR A 260 25.05 -26.31 1.69
C THR A 260 25.51 -25.08 0.92
N SER A 261 26.78 -24.87 0.55
CA SER A 261 27.81 -25.85 0.24
C SER A 261 29.25 -25.28 0.28
N ASN A 262 30.15 -26.04 0.93
CA ASN A 262 31.50 -26.46 0.49
C ASN A 262 32.45 -25.44 -0.19
N PRO A 263 33.75 -25.50 0.14
CA PRO A 263 34.51 -26.61 -0.44
C PRO A 263 35.08 -27.57 0.61
N ALA A 264 35.36 -28.78 0.12
CA ALA A 264 35.77 -29.90 0.94
C ALA A 264 37.10 -29.59 1.64
N GLY A 265 37.09 -29.54 2.97
CA GLY A 265 38.31 -29.32 3.75
C GLY A 265 38.13 -28.71 5.14
N HIS A 266 36.96 -28.18 5.47
CA HIS A 266 36.73 -27.51 6.75
C HIS A 266 36.13 -28.47 7.79
N PHE A 267 36.70 -28.46 9.01
CA PHE A 267 36.32 -29.33 10.11
C PHE A 267 35.35 -28.61 11.05
N GLY A 268 34.16 -29.19 11.26
CA GLY A 268 33.14 -28.68 12.18
C GLY A 268 31.94 -28.12 11.44
N VAL A 269 30.73 -28.53 11.86
CA VAL A 269 29.49 -27.86 11.48
C VAL A 269 29.22 -26.85 12.60
N PRO A 270 29.31 -25.54 12.33
CA PRO A 270 28.93 -24.55 13.34
C PRO A 270 27.44 -24.73 13.63
N ASN A 271 27.10 -24.79 14.92
CA ASN A 271 25.71 -24.88 15.36
C ASN A 271 25.07 -23.50 15.52
N GLU A 272 25.89 -22.45 15.50
CA GLU A 272 25.49 -21.07 15.79
C GLU A 272 26.06 -20.13 14.73
N PHE A 273 25.20 -19.22 14.29
CA PHE A 273 25.48 -18.15 13.34
C PHE A 273 25.28 -16.82 14.02
N TYR A 274 26.11 -15.87 13.63
CA TYR A 274 26.07 -14.52 14.15
C TYR A 274 25.88 -13.56 13.00
N CYS A 275 25.02 -12.57 13.21
CA CYS A 275 24.96 -11.40 12.34
C CYS A 275 24.95 -10.16 13.22
N SER A 276 25.57 -9.11 12.72
CA SER A 276 25.56 -7.80 13.32
C SER A 276 25.05 -6.78 12.33
N PHE A 277 24.23 -5.87 12.84
CA PHE A 277 23.70 -4.74 12.09
C PHE A 277 24.38 -3.48 12.59
N ALA A 278 24.93 -2.70 11.66
CA ALA A 278 25.61 -1.45 11.97
C ALA A 278 25.12 -0.34 11.03
N GLU A 279 24.80 0.82 11.59
CA GLU A 279 24.63 2.06 10.85
C GLU A 279 26.00 2.73 10.64
N HIS A 280 26.19 3.34 9.47
CA HIS A 280 27.43 4.05 9.16
C HIS A 280 27.23 5.35 8.38
N GLY A 281 26.64 6.36 9.01
CA GLY A 281 26.75 7.77 8.63
C GLY A 281 26.77 8.07 7.12
N GLY A 282 27.93 8.50 6.59
CA GLY A 282 27.95 9.36 5.38
C GLY A 282 28.42 8.78 4.05
N ILE A 283 29.04 7.60 3.98
CA ILE A 283 29.54 7.03 2.71
C ILE A 283 29.56 5.49 2.81
N PRO A 284 29.00 4.75 1.84
CA PRO A 284 29.28 3.32 1.67
C PRO A 284 30.78 3.08 1.46
N GLY A 285 31.34 2.07 2.12
CA GLY A 285 32.60 1.52 1.67
C GLY A 285 33.91 2.21 2.10
N ASN A 286 34.04 2.78 3.30
CA ASN A 286 35.37 2.91 3.92
C ASN A 286 35.54 2.09 5.21
N MET A 287 35.45 0.76 5.07
CA MET A 287 35.80 -0.22 6.09
C MET A 287 37.28 -0.17 6.52
N SER A 288 38.15 0.58 5.84
CA SER A 288 39.55 0.73 6.26
C SER A 288 39.73 1.68 7.46
N GLU A 289 38.69 2.46 7.79
CA GLU A 289 38.69 3.42 8.91
C GLU A 289 37.54 3.19 9.92
N GLY A 290 36.74 2.13 9.74
CA GLY A 290 35.58 1.84 10.56
C GLY A 290 35.93 1.43 12.00
N THR A 291 36.06 2.40 12.90
CA THR A 291 35.65 2.16 14.29
C THR A 291 34.15 1.94 14.28
N PHE A 292 33.72 0.68 14.41
CA PHE A 292 32.34 0.30 14.65
C PHE A 292 31.76 1.23 15.72
N LEU A 293 30.70 1.96 15.37
CA LEU A 293 29.92 2.68 16.39
C LEU A 293 29.42 1.62 17.37
N SER A 294 29.60 1.91 18.65
CA SER A 294 29.85 0.96 19.73
C SER A 294 28.70 0.04 20.15
N ASP A 295 27.61 -0.02 19.40
CA ASP A 295 26.45 -0.85 19.71
C ASP A 295 26.24 -1.87 18.58
N VAL A 296 27.10 -2.90 18.58
CA VAL A 296 26.93 -4.08 17.72
C VAL A 296 25.68 -4.81 18.21
N ASN A 297 24.58 -4.67 17.46
CA ASN A 297 23.39 -5.47 17.69
C ASN A 297 23.62 -6.86 17.12
N GLU A 298 24.34 -7.67 17.89
CA GLU A 298 24.64 -9.05 17.55
C GLU A 298 23.42 -9.93 17.80
N ILE A 299 23.04 -10.68 16.78
CA ILE A 299 22.03 -11.72 16.85
C ILE A 299 22.72 -13.06 16.71
N SER A 300 22.36 -14.03 17.55
CA SER A 300 22.83 -15.40 17.41
C SER A 300 21.65 -16.34 17.18
N PHE A 301 21.82 -17.28 16.25
CA PHE A 301 20.78 -18.22 15.88
C PHE A 301 21.34 -19.55 15.38
N ALA A 302 20.55 -20.61 15.55
CA ALA A 302 20.93 -21.94 15.14
C ALA A 302 20.87 -22.12 13.62
N ALA A 303 21.72 -23.01 13.10
CA ALA A 303 21.67 -23.44 11.70
C ALA A 303 20.25 -23.90 11.29
N ASP A 304 19.89 -23.64 10.03
CA ASP A 304 18.62 -24.02 9.40
C ASP A 304 17.36 -23.52 10.13
N THR A 305 17.50 -22.57 11.06
CA THR A 305 16.40 -22.00 11.85
C THR A 305 16.10 -20.59 11.36
N ILE A 306 14.82 -20.31 11.10
CA ILE A 306 14.38 -18.93 10.81
C ILE A 306 14.41 -18.15 12.11
N VAL A 307 15.11 -17.01 12.09
CA VAL A 307 15.13 -16.03 13.17
C VAL A 307 14.47 -14.74 12.69
N SER A 308 13.65 -14.14 13.54
CA SER A 308 13.01 -12.85 13.28
C SER A 308 13.13 -11.97 14.52
N GLY A 309 13.26 -10.66 14.30
CA GLY A 309 13.37 -9.69 15.38
C GLY A 309 13.49 -8.27 14.86
N SER A 310 13.79 -7.35 15.78
CA SER A 310 14.12 -5.97 15.45
C SER A 310 15.40 -5.56 16.17
N VAL A 311 16.14 -4.66 15.53
CA VAL A 311 17.34 -4.03 16.07
C VAL A 311 17.04 -2.57 16.33
N ASP A 312 17.11 -2.15 17.60
CA ASP A 312 17.01 -0.75 18.00
C ASP A 312 18.25 0.02 17.50
N LEU A 313 18.00 0.99 16.63
CA LEU A 313 18.98 1.89 16.06
C LEU A 313 18.92 3.21 16.84
N ASN A 314 20.04 3.63 17.40
CA ASN A 314 20.11 4.86 18.17
C ASN A 314 19.89 6.09 17.28
N HIS A 315 18.64 6.57 17.22
CA HIS A 315 18.21 7.74 16.45
C HIS A 315 18.94 9.04 16.81
N ASN A 316 19.61 9.11 17.97
CA ASN A 316 20.40 10.31 18.35
C ASN A 316 21.76 10.38 17.63
N ASN A 317 22.25 9.24 17.12
CA ASN A 317 23.56 9.12 16.50
C ASN A 317 23.49 8.88 14.99
N ILE A 318 22.32 8.50 14.46
CA ILE A 318 22.13 8.28 13.04
C ILE A 318 22.28 9.59 12.26
N ASN A 319 23.05 9.56 11.17
CA ASN A 319 23.25 10.73 10.32
C ASN A 319 22.69 10.46 8.93
N ALA A 320 21.57 11.11 8.60
CA ALA A 320 21.11 11.18 7.22
C ALA A 320 22.05 12.08 6.41
N SER A 321 22.76 11.51 5.43
CA SER A 321 23.61 12.26 4.51
C SER A 321 22.91 12.39 3.17
N ASN A 322 22.53 13.61 2.80
CA ASN A 322 21.72 13.87 1.59
C ASN A 322 20.42 13.05 1.52
N GLY A 323 19.78 12.75 2.66
CA GLY A 323 18.53 11.98 2.70
C GLY A 323 18.71 10.46 2.78
N MET A 324 19.95 9.98 2.78
CA MET A 324 20.27 8.55 2.87
C MET A 324 20.66 8.13 4.28
N PHE A 325 20.13 7.00 4.75
CA PHE A 325 20.72 6.19 5.83
C PHE A 325 21.51 5.04 5.23
N TYR A 326 22.64 4.69 5.84
CA TYR A 326 23.48 3.60 5.37
C TYR A 326 23.74 2.55 6.45
N PHE A 327 23.63 1.29 6.05
CA PHE A 327 23.71 0.16 6.95
C PHE A 327 24.63 -0.93 6.39
N THR A 328 25.19 -1.74 7.29
CA THR A 328 25.92 -2.96 6.98
C THR A 328 25.34 -4.12 7.79
N ILE A 329 25.08 -5.23 7.10
CA ILE A 329 24.88 -6.55 7.70
C ILE A 329 26.20 -7.30 7.57
N HIS A 330 26.81 -7.62 8.71
CA HIS A 330 28.01 -8.46 8.77
C HIS A 330 27.66 -9.78 9.45
N CYS A 331 27.84 -10.89 8.74
CA CYS A 331 27.56 -12.22 9.27
C CYS A 331 28.81 -13.11 9.31
N TRP A 332 28.83 -14.05 10.25
CA TRP A 332 29.87 -15.07 10.44
C TRP A 332 29.33 -16.29 11.20
N ASN A 333 30.15 -17.32 11.37
CA ASN A 333 29.85 -18.46 12.24
C ASN A 333 31.01 -18.76 13.20
N ASP A 334 30.65 -19.39 14.33
CA ASP A 334 31.48 -19.84 15.47
C ASP A 334 32.86 -19.16 15.65
N GLU A 335 32.96 -18.30 16.66
CA GLU A 335 34.17 -17.53 17.01
C GLU A 335 35.34 -18.37 17.52
N ASP A 336 35.08 -19.59 18.02
CA ASP A 336 36.11 -20.46 18.60
C ASP A 336 36.87 -21.28 17.54
N VAL A 337 36.48 -21.19 16.27
CA VAL A 337 37.12 -21.81 15.10
C VAL A 337 37.28 -20.81 13.95
N VAL A 338 38.02 -21.21 12.92
CA VAL A 338 38.09 -20.43 11.67
C VAL A 338 36.68 -20.44 11.05
N PRO A 339 36.03 -19.27 10.85
CA PRO A 339 34.71 -19.22 10.24
C PRO A 339 34.70 -19.98 8.92
N THR A 340 33.64 -20.75 8.69
CA THR A 340 33.51 -21.71 7.59
C THR A 340 32.42 -21.28 6.61
N ALA A 341 32.51 -21.71 5.35
CA ALA A 341 31.56 -21.31 4.32
C ALA A 341 30.09 -21.62 4.67
N TYR A 342 29.20 -20.66 4.42
CA TYR A 342 27.76 -20.74 4.64
C TYR A 342 26.98 -19.96 3.58
N GLU A 343 25.67 -20.20 3.57
CA GLU A 343 24.68 -19.43 2.81
C GLU A 343 23.71 -18.77 3.79
N LEU A 344 23.50 -17.46 3.64
CA LEU A 344 22.49 -16.69 4.35
C LEU A 344 21.31 -16.44 3.41
N GLN A 345 20.12 -16.74 3.89
CA GLN A 345 18.84 -16.41 3.30
C GLN A 345 18.25 -15.22 4.07
N ILE A 346 17.83 -14.18 3.34
CA ILE A 346 17.22 -12.98 3.90
C ILE A 346 15.79 -12.90 3.36
N ASP A 347 14.81 -13.14 4.24
CA ASP A 347 13.39 -13.13 3.89
C ASP A 347 12.76 -11.75 4.11
N LYS A 348 13.27 -10.98 5.09
CA LYS A 348 12.74 -9.65 5.42
C LYS A 348 13.83 -8.69 5.88
N LEU A 349 13.76 -7.46 5.41
CA LEU A 349 14.51 -6.31 5.92
C LEU A 349 13.64 -5.03 5.82
N SER A 350 13.30 -4.40 6.94
CA SER A 350 12.43 -3.20 6.98
C SER A 350 12.90 -2.19 8.01
N LEU A 351 12.92 -0.90 7.65
CA LEU A 351 13.29 0.18 8.56
C LEU A 351 12.03 0.83 9.13
N ARG A 352 11.73 0.56 10.40
CA ARG A 352 10.69 1.26 11.15
C ARG A 352 11.26 2.52 11.76
N ILE A 353 10.56 3.63 11.57
CA ILE A 353 10.87 4.92 12.19
C ILE A 353 9.65 5.30 13.04
N THR A 354 9.87 5.80 14.26
CA THR A 354 8.79 6.36 15.09
C THR A 354 9.10 7.81 15.37
N GLY A 355 8.16 8.71 15.11
CA GLY A 355 8.38 10.14 15.30
C GLY A 355 7.15 10.92 15.76
N GLY A 356 7.37 12.21 15.97
CA GLY A 356 6.31 13.19 16.11
C GLY A 356 5.46 13.30 14.84
N ASP A 357 4.31 13.94 14.98
CA ASP A 357 3.41 14.24 13.87
C ASP A 357 4.15 15.08 12.82
N ILE A 358 4.34 14.52 11.62
CA ILE A 358 4.91 15.23 10.48
C ILE A 358 3.85 15.34 9.39
N ALA A 359 3.68 16.56 8.90
CA ALA A 359 2.79 16.82 7.78
C ALA A 359 3.53 16.40 6.51
N SER A 360 2.95 15.45 5.79
CA SER A 360 3.46 15.03 4.49
C SER A 360 2.52 15.50 3.40
N ILE A 361 3.09 15.87 2.25
CA ILE A 361 2.31 16.02 1.04
C ILE A 361 2.36 14.66 0.34
N VAL A 362 1.18 14.12 0.06
CA VAL A 362 1.02 12.88 -0.69
C VAL A 362 0.71 13.30 -2.12
N GLY A 363 1.63 13.02 -3.03
CA GLY A 363 1.53 13.43 -4.44
C GLY A 363 0.48 12.62 -5.20
N ASN A 364 0.64 12.52 -6.51
CA ASN A 364 -0.05 11.51 -7.32
C ASN A 364 1.03 10.62 -7.91
N THR A 365 0.80 9.31 -7.93
CA THR A 365 1.80 8.35 -8.42
C THR A 365 1.64 8.11 -9.92
N ILE A 366 0.40 8.18 -10.40
CA ILE A 366 0.09 8.04 -11.82
C ILE A 366 0.60 9.25 -12.59
N ALA A 367 1.47 9.00 -13.57
CA ALA A 367 2.14 10.05 -14.33
C ALA A 367 1.15 10.87 -15.16
N SER A 368 1.38 12.18 -15.24
CA SER A 368 0.59 13.08 -16.09
C SER A 368 0.73 12.68 -17.57
N GLY A 369 -0.28 12.02 -18.13
CA GLY A 369 -0.27 11.46 -19.48
C GLY A 369 -0.59 9.97 -19.55
N ASN A 370 -0.58 9.29 -18.40
CA ASN A 370 -0.99 7.90 -18.26
C ASN A 370 -2.40 7.77 -17.65
N TYR A 371 -3.11 8.88 -17.53
CA TYR A 371 -4.53 8.87 -17.16
C TYR A 371 -5.34 9.88 -17.96
N ASP A 372 -6.63 9.57 -18.14
CA ASP A 372 -7.68 10.50 -18.57
C ASP A 372 -8.79 10.48 -17.50
N ILE A 373 -9.38 11.65 -17.20
CA ILE A 373 -10.49 11.79 -16.25
C ILE A 373 -11.65 12.50 -16.94
N GLY A 374 -12.82 11.88 -16.89
CA GLY A 374 -14.09 12.47 -17.27
C GLY A 374 -14.89 12.80 -16.01
N TYR A 375 -15.51 13.98 -15.98
CA TYR A 375 -16.43 14.38 -14.93
C TYR A 375 -17.67 15.01 -15.57
N SER A 376 -18.85 14.64 -15.08
CA SER A 376 -20.06 15.36 -15.41
C SER A 376 -21.09 15.33 -14.27
N TYR A 377 -22.03 16.28 -14.34
CA TYR A 377 -23.22 16.30 -13.53
C TYR A 377 -24.44 16.16 -14.44
N GLY A 378 -25.20 15.08 -14.29
CA GLY A 378 -26.34 14.78 -15.15
C GLY A 378 -26.99 13.43 -14.84
N SER A 379 -27.98 13.06 -15.62
CA SER A 379 -28.64 11.75 -15.49
C SER A 379 -27.83 10.64 -16.15
N SER A 380 -27.91 9.44 -15.59
CA SER A 380 -27.39 8.19 -16.15
C SER A 380 -28.55 7.18 -16.32
N GLU A 381 -28.27 6.02 -16.91
CA GLU A 381 -29.29 4.96 -16.93
C GLU A 381 -29.47 4.26 -15.57
N ASN A 382 -28.49 4.34 -14.66
CA ASN A 382 -28.61 3.81 -13.30
C ASN A 382 -29.39 4.77 -12.40
N CYS A 383 -29.26 6.08 -12.61
CA CYS A 383 -30.04 7.11 -11.92
C CYS A 383 -30.52 8.20 -12.88
N ALA A 384 -31.85 8.30 -12.98
CA ALA A 384 -32.50 9.25 -13.89
C ALA A 384 -32.46 10.70 -13.39
N GLU A 385 -32.25 10.90 -12.09
CA GLU A 385 -32.01 12.22 -11.53
C GLU A 385 -30.58 12.66 -11.80
N ASP A 386 -30.37 13.98 -11.92
CA ASP A 386 -29.02 14.50 -12.10
C ASP A 386 -28.16 14.19 -10.88
N HIS A 387 -26.97 13.66 -11.14
CA HIS A 387 -26.00 13.27 -10.13
C HIS A 387 -24.57 13.34 -10.70
N ARG A 388 -23.56 13.14 -9.85
CA ARG A 388 -22.15 13.16 -10.28
C ARG A 388 -21.70 11.82 -10.86
N MET A 389 -21.03 11.92 -11.99
CA MET A 389 -20.41 10.79 -12.67
C MET A 389 -18.93 11.08 -12.89
N PHE A 390 -18.11 10.06 -12.69
CA PHE A 390 -16.69 10.10 -12.97
C PHE A 390 -16.29 8.91 -13.85
N GLU A 391 -15.36 9.15 -14.76
CA GLU A 391 -14.72 8.13 -15.59
C GLU A 391 -13.20 8.29 -15.50
N PHE A 392 -12.51 7.18 -15.34
CA PHE A 392 -11.06 7.09 -15.26
C PHE A 392 -10.58 6.12 -16.31
N LYS A 393 -9.54 6.51 -17.01
CA LYS A 393 -8.71 5.62 -17.81
C LYS A 393 -7.30 5.70 -17.28
N ILE A 394 -6.68 4.57 -17.02
CA ILE A 394 -5.34 4.48 -16.43
C ILE A 394 -4.52 3.49 -17.24
N ALA A 395 -3.30 3.88 -17.62
CA ALA A 395 -2.41 3.02 -18.39
C ALA A 395 -1.93 1.83 -17.54
N LYS A 396 -2.01 0.62 -18.10
CA LYS A 396 -1.47 -0.59 -17.45
C LYS A 396 0.05 -0.53 -17.27
N SER A 397 0.73 0.33 -18.03
CA SER A 397 2.18 0.53 -17.94
C SER A 397 2.67 1.16 -16.63
N GLU A 398 1.76 1.73 -15.83
CA GLU A 398 2.09 2.18 -14.46
C GLU A 398 2.33 1.01 -13.52
N PHE A 399 1.81 -0.17 -13.87
CA PHE A 399 1.87 -1.33 -13.02
C PHE A 399 2.97 -2.31 -13.48
N PRO A 400 3.63 -3.01 -12.54
CA PRO A 400 4.56 -4.07 -12.88
C PRO A 400 3.81 -5.22 -13.59
N PRO A 401 4.41 -5.86 -14.61
CA PRO A 401 3.76 -6.96 -15.33
C PRO A 401 3.66 -8.22 -14.45
N LEU A 402 2.47 -8.82 -14.39
CA LEU A 402 2.20 -10.05 -13.59
C LEU A 402 1.52 -11.13 -14.45
N GLU A 403 1.73 -12.40 -14.09
CA GLU A 403 1.13 -13.56 -14.80
C GLU A 403 -0.36 -13.76 -14.47
N ASP A 404 -0.77 -13.41 -13.25
CA ASP A 404 -2.16 -13.41 -12.78
C ASP A 404 -2.58 -11.97 -12.45
N GLU A 405 -3.50 -11.39 -13.23
CA GLU A 405 -3.88 -9.97 -13.11
C GLU A 405 -5.11 -9.85 -12.21
N PHE A 406 -4.90 -9.57 -10.92
CA PHE A 406 -5.96 -9.04 -10.06
C PHE A 406 -5.92 -7.52 -10.10
N LEU A 407 -7.09 -6.89 -10.01
CA LEU A 407 -7.20 -5.44 -9.81
C LEU A 407 -7.84 -5.17 -8.45
N TYR A 408 -7.13 -4.42 -7.62
CA TYR A 408 -7.54 -3.98 -6.30
C TYR A 408 -7.96 -2.52 -6.37
N LEU A 409 -9.17 -2.22 -5.94
CA LEU A 409 -9.78 -0.90 -6.06
C LEU A 409 -10.24 -0.38 -4.70
N ASN A 410 -9.93 0.88 -4.42
CA ASN A 410 -10.54 1.65 -3.35
C ASN A 410 -10.82 3.07 -3.85
N VAL A 411 -12.02 3.56 -3.55
CA VAL A 411 -12.44 4.91 -3.95
C VAL A 411 -12.97 5.61 -2.71
N ALA A 412 -12.51 6.83 -2.50
CA ALA A 412 -12.98 7.69 -1.43
C ALA A 412 -13.31 9.08 -1.98
N GLY A 413 -14.13 9.83 -1.26
CA GLY A 413 -14.42 11.20 -1.62
C GLY A 413 -14.83 12.04 -0.41
N TYR A 414 -14.63 13.34 -0.53
CA TYR A 414 -15.05 14.36 0.43
C TYR A 414 -15.97 15.33 -0.26
N GLY A 415 -16.93 15.87 0.48
CA GLY A 415 -17.86 16.86 -0.03
C GLY A 415 -19.25 16.65 0.53
N THR A 416 -20.25 16.99 -0.28
CA THR A 416 -21.67 16.88 0.09
C THR A 416 -22.10 15.44 0.39
N MET A 417 -21.34 14.44 -0.04
CA MET A 417 -21.56 13.01 0.23
C MET A 417 -20.83 12.46 1.46
N ALA A 418 -20.24 13.30 2.30
CA ALA A 418 -19.66 12.84 3.55
C ALA A 418 -20.72 12.12 4.40
N ILE A 419 -20.38 10.92 4.90
CA ILE A 419 -21.23 10.19 5.85
C ILE A 419 -21.38 11.03 7.12
N VAL A 420 -22.50 10.88 7.85
CA VAL A 420 -22.70 11.71 9.05
C VAL A 420 -21.74 11.38 10.19
N GLY A 421 -21.20 12.44 10.78
CA GLY A 421 -20.14 12.37 11.79
C GLY A 421 -18.75 12.13 11.19
N THR A 422 -18.66 12.15 9.86
CA THR A 422 -17.44 11.94 9.08
C THR A 422 -17.23 13.16 8.19
N ASN A 423 -16.03 13.26 7.63
CA ASN A 423 -15.71 14.28 6.65
C ASN A 423 -15.64 13.71 5.22
N TYR A 424 -15.84 12.40 5.01
CA TYR A 424 -15.64 11.72 3.71
C TYR A 424 -16.37 10.38 3.67
N TRP A 425 -16.44 9.76 2.50
CA TRP A 425 -16.91 8.38 2.29
C TRP A 425 -15.81 7.53 1.65
N MET A 426 -15.90 6.19 1.78
CA MET A 426 -14.96 5.24 1.20
C MET A 426 -15.67 3.93 0.82
N PHE A 427 -15.34 3.36 -0.34
CA PHE A 427 -15.78 2.04 -0.79
C PHE A 427 -14.57 1.12 -0.96
N PRO A 428 -14.63 -0.18 -0.56
CA PRO A 428 -15.76 -0.95 0.00
C PRO A 428 -15.90 -1.03 1.53
N LEU A 429 -15.28 -0.15 2.31
CA LEU A 429 -15.25 -0.28 3.78
C LEU A 429 -16.64 -0.07 4.43
N TYR A 430 -17.16 -1.13 5.08
CA TYR A 430 -18.45 -1.15 5.77
C TYR A 430 -18.23 -1.06 7.29
N GLY A 431 -18.16 0.16 7.82
CA GLY A 431 -18.15 0.40 9.26
C GLY A 431 -16.91 1.13 9.79
N TYR A 432 -17.19 2.20 10.53
CA TYR A 432 -16.30 3.26 11.01
C TYR A 432 -15.72 4.18 9.94
N PRO A 433 -15.96 5.49 10.03
CA PRO A 433 -15.32 6.47 9.17
C PRO A 433 -13.85 6.61 9.52
N LEU A 434 -12.97 6.16 8.62
CA LEU A 434 -11.52 6.28 8.75
C LEU A 434 -10.94 7.10 7.59
N PRO A 435 -10.08 8.12 7.84
CA PRO A 435 -9.69 9.03 6.77
C PRO A 435 -8.87 8.28 5.73
N PRO A 436 -9.00 8.59 4.43
CA PRO A 436 -8.53 7.73 3.36
C PRO A 436 -7.02 7.48 3.37
N VAL A 437 -6.29 8.29 4.12
CA VAL A 437 -4.83 8.21 4.25
C VAL A 437 -4.38 7.95 5.69
N TYR A 438 -5.21 8.16 6.73
CA TYR A 438 -4.69 8.50 8.06
C TYR A 438 -4.38 7.36 9.02
N TRP A 439 -5.09 6.23 9.00
CA TRP A 439 -4.94 5.25 10.07
C TRP A 439 -4.70 3.84 9.60
N SER A 440 -3.96 3.12 10.46
CA SER A 440 -3.24 1.91 10.14
C SER A 440 -4.09 0.99 9.33
N ILE A 441 -3.49 0.61 8.23
CA ILE A 441 -3.95 -0.41 7.36
C ILE A 441 -4.21 -1.75 8.14
N SER A 442 -3.77 -1.88 9.40
CA SER A 442 -4.16 -2.96 10.34
C SER A 442 -5.67 -3.20 10.48
N ASP A 443 -6.51 -2.19 10.23
CA ASP A 443 -7.96 -2.35 10.11
C ASP A 443 -8.35 -2.43 8.64
N SER A 444 -8.09 -3.58 8.00
CA SER A 444 -8.62 -4.02 6.69
C SER A 444 -9.26 -2.91 5.86
N HIS A 445 -8.43 -2.07 5.22
CA HIS A 445 -8.77 -1.52 3.92
C HIS A 445 -9.16 -2.71 3.04
N ALA A 446 -10.44 -3.03 3.05
CA ALA A 446 -11.00 -3.97 2.11
C ALA A 446 -10.81 -3.28 0.76
N PHE A 447 -9.91 -3.80 -0.07
CA PHE A 447 -9.93 -3.45 -1.48
C PHE A 447 -11.00 -4.31 -2.13
N LEU A 448 -11.68 -3.74 -3.11
CA LEU A 448 -12.45 -4.55 -4.03
C LEU A 448 -11.44 -5.30 -4.91
N THR A 449 -11.41 -6.63 -4.81
CA THR A 449 -10.55 -7.48 -5.65
C THR A 449 -11.34 -7.97 -6.86
N LEU A 450 -10.82 -7.69 -8.05
CA LEU A 450 -11.37 -8.10 -9.33
C LEU A 450 -10.39 -9.03 -10.04
N ASP A 451 -10.90 -10.11 -10.62
CA ASP A 451 -10.11 -11.08 -11.37
C ASP A 451 -10.11 -10.68 -12.85
N MET A 452 -9.00 -10.09 -13.31
CA MET A 452 -8.85 -9.62 -14.70
C MET A 452 -8.32 -10.73 -15.62
N SER A 453 -8.03 -11.93 -15.10
CA SER A 453 -7.49 -13.06 -15.90
C SER A 453 -8.51 -13.69 -16.88
N ILE A 454 -9.74 -13.18 -16.93
CA ILE A 454 -10.84 -13.73 -17.73
C ILE A 454 -10.71 -13.39 -19.24
N THR A 455 -9.63 -12.72 -19.68
CA THR A 455 -9.40 -12.32 -21.09
C THR A 455 -8.74 -13.36 -21.98
#